data_AF-A0A843C0G6-F1
#
_entry.id   AF-A0A843C0G6-F1
#
_cell.length_a   1.000
_cell.length_b   1.000
_cell.length_c   1.000
_cell.angle_alpha   90.00
_cell.angle_beta   90.00
_cell.angle_gamma   90.00
#
_symmetry.space_group_name_H-M   'P 1'
#
loop_
_entity.id
_entity.type
_entity.pdbx_description
1 polymer ?
#
loop_
_entity_poly.entity_id
_entity_poly.type
_entity_poly.pdbx_seq_one_letter_code
_entity_poly.pdbx_strand_id
1 'polypeptide(L)'
;NMTGKKHEVIEHSENPAQFLKNALKPAKVDEVRITERMDGKTIAVISVNPKDKGIAIGKNGRNAERIRFLAKRYFQIQNVSIT
;
A
#
# COMPACT_ATOMS: atom_id res chain seq x y z
N ASN A 1 -1.41 -0.16 28.51
CA ASN A 1 -2.18 -0.30 27.24
C ASN A 1 -3.25 0.78 27.15
N MET A 2 -2.98 1.91 26.48
CA MET A 2 -3.81 3.13 26.58
C MET A 2 -5.07 3.18 25.70
N THR A 3 -5.34 2.21 24.80
CA THR A 3 -6.54 2.24 23.94
C THR A 3 -7.26 0.90 23.71
N GLY A 4 -6.67 -0.23 24.11
CA GLY A 4 -7.22 -1.56 23.80
C GLY A 4 -7.24 -1.92 22.30
N LYS A 5 -6.68 -1.08 21.42
CA LYS A 5 -6.66 -1.31 19.97
C LYS A 5 -5.35 -1.98 19.53
N LYS A 6 -5.40 -2.63 18.37
CA LYS A 6 -4.19 -3.06 17.66
C LYS A 6 -3.48 -1.82 17.13
N HIS A 7 -2.19 -1.71 17.43
CA HIS A 7 -1.32 -0.67 16.93
C HIS A 7 -0.43 -1.24 15.82
N GLU A 8 -0.22 -0.45 14.78
CA GLU A 8 0.70 -0.76 13.69
C GLU A 8 1.61 0.45 13.48
N VAL A 9 2.89 0.19 13.30
CA VAL A 9 3.90 1.22 13.03
C VAL A 9 4.42 0.98 11.63
N ILE A 10 4.38 2.02 10.81
CA ILE A 10 4.87 2.01 9.43
C ILE A 10 5.99 3.03 9.34
N GLU A 11 7.10 2.61 8.76
CA GLU A 11 8.20 3.51 8.43
C GLU A 11 7.77 4.50 7.35
N HIS A 12 7.73 5.79 7.71
CA HIS A 12 7.32 6.87 6.82
C HIS A 12 8.36 7.15 5.73
N SER A 13 7.92 7.71 4.61
CA SER A 13 8.76 8.19 3.52
C SER A 13 7.97 9.22 2.71
N GLU A 14 8.63 10.33 2.36
CA GLU A 14 8.05 11.33 1.45
C GLU A 14 7.97 10.81 0.00
N ASN A 15 8.82 9.84 -0.38
CA ASN A 15 8.69 9.15 -1.64
C ASN A 15 7.49 8.16 -1.55
N PRO A 16 6.44 8.31 -2.37
CA PRO A 16 5.24 7.49 -2.26
C PRO A 16 5.51 6.01 -2.54
N ALA A 17 6.38 5.70 -3.51
CA ALA A 17 6.71 4.31 -3.85
C ALA A 17 7.40 3.61 -2.67
N GLN A 18 8.35 4.29 -2.01
CA GLN A 18 9.02 3.74 -0.83
C GLN A 18 8.08 3.62 0.37
N PHE A 19 7.17 4.59 0.57
CA PHE A 19 6.16 4.49 1.61
C PHE A 19 5.25 3.26 1.42
N LEU A 20 4.76 3.03 0.20
CA LEU A 20 3.90 1.86 -0.08
C LEU A 20 4.65 0.54 0.09
N LYS A 21 5.95 0.48 -0.27
CA LYS A 21 6.82 -0.66 0.04
C LYS A 21 6.92 -0.91 1.55
N ASN A 22 7.16 0.14 2.34
CA ASN A 22 7.25 0.05 3.80
C ASN A 22 5.92 -0.42 4.41
N ALA A 23 4.80 0.09 3.93
CA ALA A 23 3.47 -0.24 4.43
C ALA A 23 3.05 -1.70 4.15
N LEU A 24 3.66 -2.36 3.14
CA LEU A 24 3.39 -3.75 2.77
C LEU A 24 4.29 -4.78 3.46
N LYS A 25 5.29 -4.36 4.24
CA LYS A 25 6.11 -5.29 5.03
C LYS A 25 5.21 -6.22 5.88
N PRO A 26 5.46 -7.54 5.92
CA PRO A 26 6.67 -8.23 5.42
C PRO A 26 6.60 -8.71 3.96
N ALA A 27 5.53 -8.42 3.20
CA ALA A 27 5.44 -8.85 1.81
C ALA A 27 6.56 -8.22 0.97
N LYS A 28 7.28 -9.03 0.21
CA LYS A 28 8.32 -8.56 -0.71
C LYS A 28 7.67 -7.92 -1.94
N VAL A 29 7.84 -6.61 -2.06
CA VAL A 29 7.40 -5.82 -3.20
C VAL A 29 8.53 -5.76 -4.23
N ASP A 30 8.24 -6.21 -5.45
CA ASP A 30 9.20 -6.20 -6.56
C ASP A 30 9.21 -4.83 -7.26
N GLU A 31 8.03 -4.25 -7.52
CA GLU A 31 7.89 -2.95 -8.20
C GLU A 31 6.72 -2.14 -7.64
N VAL A 32 6.86 -0.81 -7.62
CA VAL A 32 5.74 0.12 -7.45
C VAL A 32 5.77 1.11 -8.60
N ARG A 33 4.74 1.06 -9.44
CA ARG A 33 4.55 2.00 -10.55
C ARG A 33 3.45 2.97 -10.22
N ILE A 34 3.75 4.26 -10.30
CA ILE A 34 2.78 5.33 -10.05
C ILE A 34 2.59 6.10 -11.36
N THR A 35 1.34 6.32 -11.74
CA THR A 35 1.02 6.95 -13.03
C THR A 35 -0.19 7.86 -12.88
N GLU A 36 -0.12 9.03 -13.51
CA GLU A 36 -1.25 9.93 -13.66
C GLU A 36 -2.05 9.53 -14.90
N ARG A 37 -3.37 9.39 -14.74
CA ARG A 37 -4.29 9.12 -15.84
C ARG A 37 -4.66 10.41 -16.56
N MET A 38 -5.22 10.27 -17.76
CA MET A 38 -5.71 11.41 -18.55
C MET A 38 -6.74 12.29 -17.83
N ASP A 39 -7.45 11.74 -16.84
CA ASP A 39 -8.42 12.48 -16.01
C ASP A 39 -7.78 13.17 -14.79
N GLY A 40 -6.45 13.25 -14.73
CA GLY A 40 -5.68 13.87 -13.65
C GLY A 40 -5.59 13.02 -12.37
N LYS A 41 -6.16 11.82 -12.35
CA LYS A 41 -6.09 10.96 -11.16
C LYS A 41 -4.82 10.11 -11.17
N THR A 42 -4.12 10.13 -10.04
CA THR A 42 -2.97 9.24 -9.82
C THR A 42 -3.42 7.85 -9.38
N ILE A 43 -2.79 6.82 -9.96
CA ILE A 43 -2.95 5.42 -9.58
C ILE A 43 -1.60 4.79 -9.24
N ALA A 44 -1.61 3.73 -8.44
CA ALA A 44 -0.45 2.89 -8.19
C ALA A 44 -0.73 1.42 -8.55
N VAL A 45 0.25 0.79 -9.19
CA VAL A 45 0.29 -0.67 -9.40
C VAL A 45 1.50 -1.21 -8.63
N ILE A 46 1.25 -2.17 -7.75
CA ILE A 46 2.26 -2.77 -6.89
C ILE A 46 2.41 -4.23 -7.27
N SER A 47 3.56 -4.59 -7.82
CA SER A 47 3.94 -5.96 -8.10
C SER A 47 4.57 -6.58 -6.86
N VAL A 48 4.02 -7.68 -6.38
CA VAL A 48 4.55 -8.41 -5.23
C VAL A 48 5.07 -9.77 -5.64
N ASN A 49 6.01 -10.30 -4.85
CA ASN A 49 6.43 -11.67 -5.03
C ASN A 49 5.20 -12.60 -4.97
N PRO A 50 5.01 -13.54 -5.92
CA PRO A 50 3.84 -14.40 -5.94
C PRO A 50 3.60 -15.16 -4.63
N LYS A 51 4.67 -15.54 -3.92
CA LYS A 51 4.60 -16.23 -2.62
C LYS A 51 4.02 -15.34 -1.51
N ASP A 52 4.16 -14.03 -1.63
CA ASP A 52 3.74 -13.04 -0.63
C ASP A 52 2.40 -12.38 -0.97
N LYS A 53 1.79 -12.70 -2.13
CA LYS A 53 0.53 -12.10 -2.59
C LYS A 53 -0.59 -12.26 -1.56
N GLY A 54 -0.67 -13.41 -0.90
CA GLY A 54 -1.66 -13.65 0.17
C GLY A 54 -1.48 -12.72 1.37
N ILE A 55 -0.23 -12.46 1.79
CA ILE A 55 0.10 -11.57 2.90
C ILE A 55 -0.13 -10.10 2.50
N ALA A 56 0.22 -9.73 1.27
CA ALA A 56 0.01 -8.40 0.73
C ALA A 56 -1.49 -8.02 0.66
N ILE A 57 -2.34 -8.97 0.25
CA ILE A 57 -3.80 -8.77 0.21
C ILE A 57 -4.39 -8.82 1.62
N GLY A 58 -3.95 -9.77 2.45
CA GLY A 58 -4.45 -10.02 3.78
C GLY A 58 -5.83 -10.68 3.80
N LYS A 59 -6.23 -11.20 4.97
CA LYS A 59 -7.55 -11.85 5.15
C LYS A 59 -8.67 -10.88 4.77
N ASN A 60 -9.55 -11.32 3.87
CA ASN A 60 -10.66 -10.52 3.31
C ASN A 60 -10.20 -9.19 2.68
N GLY A 61 -8.97 -9.10 2.18
CA GLY A 61 -8.46 -7.88 1.55
C GLY A 61 -8.08 -6.76 2.53
N ARG A 62 -8.05 -7.03 3.84
CA ARG A 62 -7.79 -6.03 4.88
C ARG A 62 -6.51 -5.23 4.65
N ASN A 63 -5.43 -5.89 4.21
CA ASN A 63 -4.16 -5.20 3.98
C ASN A 63 -4.23 -4.35 2.70
N ALA A 64 -4.87 -4.86 1.64
CA ALA A 64 -5.09 -4.09 0.42
C ALA A 64 -5.96 -2.83 0.64
N GLU A 65 -7.01 -2.92 1.47
CA GLU A 65 -7.85 -1.78 1.84
C GLU A 65 -7.07 -0.74 2.65
N ARG A 66 -6.29 -1.20 3.63
CA ARG A 66 -5.41 -0.33 4.42
C ARG A 66 -4.42 0.42 3.54
N ILE A 67 -3.79 -0.26 2.57
CA ILE A 67 -2.86 0.38 1.63
C ILE A 67 -3.58 1.43 0.78
N ARG A 68 -4.77 1.14 0.25
CA ARG A 68 -5.57 2.13 -0.48
C ARG A 68 -5.88 3.37 0.37
N PHE A 69 -6.25 3.16 1.63
CA PHE A 69 -6.51 4.26 2.55
C PHE A 69 -5.27 5.14 2.78
N LEU A 70 -4.11 4.53 3.08
CA LEU A 70 -2.87 5.26 3.31
C LEU A 70 -2.39 6.00 2.05
N ALA A 71 -2.43 5.34 0.88
CA ALA A 71 -2.04 5.95 -0.40
C ALA A 71 -2.86 7.21 -0.72
N LYS A 72 -4.17 7.15 -0.48
CA LYS A 72 -5.05 8.32 -0.65
C LYS A 72 -4.77 9.40 0.39
N ARG A 73 -4.63 9.03 1.66
CA ARG A 73 -4.49 9.97 2.79
C ARG A 73 -3.21 10.81 2.73
N TYR A 74 -2.11 10.22 2.28
CA TYR A 74 -0.79 10.87 2.28
C TYR A 74 -0.37 11.38 0.89
N PHE A 75 -0.82 10.76 -0.21
CA PHE A 75 -0.30 11.05 -1.54
C PHE A 75 -1.38 11.30 -2.60
N GLN A 76 -2.66 11.36 -2.21
CA GLN A 76 -3.80 11.55 -3.14
C GLN A 76 -3.89 10.51 -4.27
N ILE A 77 -3.27 9.34 -4.09
CA ILE A 77 -3.36 8.21 -5.03
C ILE A 77 -4.76 7.60 -4.88
N GLN A 78 -5.57 7.71 -5.94
CA GLN A 78 -6.99 7.36 -5.89
C GLN A 78 -7.25 5.86 -5.96
N ASN A 79 -6.35 5.11 -6.59
CA ASN A 79 -6.50 3.67 -6.72
C ASN A 79 -5.15 2.95 -6.57
N VAL A 80 -5.18 1.79 -5.94
CA VAL A 80 -4.02 0.91 -5.77
C VAL A 80 -4.42 -0.50 -6.17
N SER A 81 -3.69 -1.08 -7.12
CA SER A 81 -3.79 -2.49 -7.52
C SER A 81 -2.58 -3.26 -7.04
N ILE A 82 -2.79 -4.44 -6.45
CA ILE A 82 -1.72 -5.37 -6.07
C ILE A 82 -1.77 -6.55 -7.04
N THR A 83 -0.69 -6.78 -7.76
CA THR A 83 -0.57 -7.80 -8.81
C THR A 83 0.45 -8.86 -8.43
#